data_AF-A0A7C3UAJ4-F1
#
_entry.id   AF-A0A7C3UAJ4-F1
#
_cell.length_a   1.000
_cell.length_b   1.000
_cell.length_c   1.000
_cell.angle_alpha   90.00
_cell.angle_beta   90.00
_cell.angle_gamma   90.00
#
_symmetry.space_group_name_H-M   'P 1'
#
loop_
_entity.id
_entity.type
_entity.pdbx_description
1 polymer ?
#
loop_
_entity_poly.entity_id
_entity_poly.type
_entity_poly.pdbx_seq_one_letter_code
_entity_poly.pdbx_strand_id
1 'polypeptide(L)' 'ANRLFGAHVTVTGLLGGAEVLAALARDPLAADEWLLAPRAVVPAHLGRTLDDVAEDELRAAAGGRLALGDGLAEAFATLG' A
#
# COMPACT_ATOMS: atom_id res chain seq x y z
N ALA A 1 15.01 -1.40 -6.40
CA ALA A 1 15.05 -1.62 -7.86
C ALA A 1 14.07 -2.75 -8.19
N ASN A 2 13.14 -2.53 -9.13
CA ASN A 2 12.15 -3.52 -9.54
C ASN A 2 12.88 -4.68 -10.27
N ARG A 3 12.92 -5.88 -9.68
CA ARG A 3 13.68 -7.02 -10.20
C ARG A 3 13.13 -7.58 -11.52
N LEU A 4 11.87 -7.29 -11.87
CA LEU A 4 11.21 -7.89 -13.04
C LEU A 4 11.30 -7.02 -14.31
N PHE A 5 11.46 -5.69 -14.19
CA PHE A 5 11.34 -4.76 -15.32
C PHE A 5 12.53 -3.80 -15.52
N GLY A 6 13.59 -3.92 -14.72
CA GLY A 6 14.83 -3.15 -14.88
C GLY A 6 14.76 -1.72 -14.34
N ALA A 7 15.83 -0.95 -14.57
CA ALA A 7 16.05 0.37 -13.95
C ALA A 7 15.21 1.52 -14.54
N HIS A 8 14.53 1.30 -15.66
CA HIS A 8 13.91 2.36 -16.47
C HIS A 8 12.39 2.27 -16.59
N VAL A 9 11.76 1.24 -16.01
CA VAL A 9 10.30 1.09 -16.00
C VAL A 9 9.82 1.02 -14.56
N THR A 10 9.14 2.08 -14.11
CA THR A 10 8.39 2.07 -12.84
C THR A 10 6.95 1.76 -13.19
N VAL A 11 6.56 0.48 -13.13
CA VAL A 11 5.15 0.13 -13.13
C VAL A 11 4.61 0.50 -11.75
N THR A 12 3.97 1.66 -11.66
CA THR A 12 3.38 2.19 -10.43
C THR A 12 2.15 1.39 -9.95
N GLY A 13 1.70 0.40 -10.71
CA GLY A 13 0.60 -0.52 -10.37
C GLY A 13 1.01 -1.94 -9.99
N LEU A 14 2.31 -2.21 -9.75
CA LEU A 14 2.83 -3.57 -9.45
C LEU A 14 3.65 -3.62 -8.14
N LEU A 15 3.38 -2.74 -7.17
CA LEU A 15 3.73 -3.09 -5.80
C LEU A 15 2.59 -3.96 -5.28
N GLY A 16 2.86 -5.27 -5.16
CA GLY A 16 1.98 -6.19 -4.47
C GLY A 16 1.96 -5.86 -2.98
N GLY A 17 0.96 -6.39 -2.29
CA GLY A 17 0.89 -6.28 -0.84
C GLY A 17 2.11 -6.90 -0.18
N ALA A 18 2.68 -7.97 -0.74
CA ALA A 18 3.88 -8.62 -0.20
C ALA A 18 5.10 -7.68 -0.20
N GLU A 19 5.31 -6.90 -1.27
CA GLU A 19 6.39 -5.92 -1.29
C GLU A 19 6.16 -4.79 -0.28
N VAL A 20 4.92 -4.36 -0.10
CA VAL A 20 4.56 -3.34 0.91
C VAL A 20 4.85 -3.85 2.32
N LEU A 21 4.42 -5.08 2.63
CA LEU A 21 4.71 -5.72 3.92
C LEU A 21 6.22 -5.86 4.15
N ALA A 22 6.97 -6.29 3.13
CA ALA A 22 8.42 -6.41 3.22
C ALA A 22 9.12 -5.06 3.44
N ALA A 23 8.62 -3.99 2.80
CA ALA A 23 9.13 -2.64 3.00
C ALA A 23 8.86 -2.14 4.43
N LEU A 24 7.63 -2.27 4.92
CA LEU A 24 7.24 -1.88 6.29
C LEU A 24 7.96 -2.68 7.37
N ALA A 25 8.22 -3.97 7.12
CA ALA A 25 8.99 -4.80 8.06
C ALA A 25 10.46 -4.37 8.16
N ARG A 26 11.04 -3.87 7.06
CA ARG A 26 12.42 -3.38 7.02
C ARG A 26 12.53 -1.97 7.58
N ASP A 27 11.56 -1.13 7.29
CA ASP A 27 11.53 0.29 7.64
C ASP A 27 10.12 0.68 8.10
N PRO A 28 9.80 0.49 9.38
CA PRO A 28 8.46 0.79 9.91
C PRO A 28 8.17 2.29 9.87
N LEU A 29 6.91 2.65 9.60
CA LEU A 29 6.44 4.04 9.64
C LEU A 29 6.72 4.69 11.01
N ALA A 30 7.38 5.85 11.00
CA ALA A 30 7.50 6.71 12.18
C ALA A 30 6.11 7.13 12.70
N ALA A 31 5.99 7.54 13.96
CA ALA A 31 4.69 7.72 14.64
C ALA A 31 3.69 8.64 13.90
N ASP A 32 4.20 9.62 13.16
CA ASP A 32 3.46 10.63 12.40
C ASP A 32 3.30 10.31 10.91
N GLU A 33 3.84 9.19 10.45
CA GLU A 33 3.77 8.77 9.05
C GLU A 33 2.56 7.85 8.76
N TRP A 34 2.07 7.94 7.53
CA TRP A 34 0.95 7.16 7.01
C TRP A 34 1.31 6.47 5.71
N LEU A 35 0.76 5.27 5.50
CA LEU A 35 0.79 4.60 4.20
C LEU A 35 -0.44 5.03 3.40
N LEU A 36 -0.22 5.80 2.34
CA LEU A 36 -1.26 6.16 1.38
C LEU A 36 -1.13 5.26 0.15
N ALA A 37 -2.23 4.62 -0.26
CA ALA A 37 -2.27 3.84 -1.49
C ALA A 37 -3.58 4.06 -2.25
N PRO A 38 -3.57 3.98 -3.60
CA PRO A 38 -4.79 3.98 -4.38
C PRO A 38 -5.70 2.81 -4.02
N ARG A 39 -7.02 2.99 -4.03
CA ARG A 39 -7.98 1.88 -3.83
C ARG A 39 -7.78 0.74 -4.84
N ALA A 40 -7.23 1.03 -6.01
CA ALA A 40 -6.86 0.01 -7.00
C ALA A 40 -5.83 -1.03 -6.48
N VAL A 41 -5.05 -0.70 -5.44
CA VAL A 41 -4.13 -1.66 -4.79
C VAL A 41 -4.88 -2.71 -3.99
N VAL A 42 -5.98 -2.33 -3.34
CA VAL A 42 -6.89 -3.23 -2.61
C VAL A 42 -8.32 -2.98 -3.06
N PRO A 43 -8.73 -3.54 -4.21
CA PRO A 43 -10.07 -3.30 -4.74
C PRO A 43 -11.13 -3.75 -3.74
N ALA A 44 -12.11 -2.91 -3.44
CA ALA A 44 -13.11 -3.17 -2.40
C ALA A 44 -13.90 -4.48 -2.62
N HIS A 45 -14.11 -4.88 -3.88
CA HIS A 45 -14.79 -6.13 -4.24
C HIS A 45 -13.93 -7.38 -4.02
N LEU A 46 -12.60 -7.23 -3.89
CA LEU A 46 -11.67 -8.32 -3.59
C LEU A 46 -11.28 -8.34 -2.10
N GLY A 47 -11.19 -7.17 -1.46
CA GLY A 47 -10.75 -7.04 -0.07
C GLY A 47 -9.28 -7.42 0.17
N ARG A 48 -8.51 -7.56 -0.91
CA ARG A 48 -7.11 -7.98 -0.93
C ARG A 48 -6.40 -7.42 -2.16
N THR A 49 -5.08 -7.40 -2.11
CA THR A 49 -4.22 -7.11 -3.25
C THR A 49 -4.26 -8.23 -4.29
N LEU A 50 -3.73 -7.96 -5.49
CA LEU A 50 -3.69 -8.96 -6.57
C LEU A 50 -2.78 -10.16 -6.28
N ASP A 51 -1.86 -10.01 -5.33
CA ASP A 51 -0.97 -11.06 -4.80
C ASP A 51 -1.47 -11.65 -3.47
N ASP A 52 -2.78 -11.58 -3.22
CA ASP A 52 -3.49 -12.24 -2.12
C ASP A 52 -3.20 -11.73 -0.69
N VAL A 53 -2.64 -10.53 -0.53
CA VAL A 53 -2.50 -9.90 0.80
C VAL A 53 -3.78 -9.17 1.18
N ALA A 54 -4.35 -9.51 2.33
CA ALA A 54 -5.60 -8.90 2.80
C ALA A 54 -5.40 -7.43 3.21
N GLU A 55 -6.46 -6.62 3.10
CA GLU A 55 -6.44 -5.22 3.56
C GLU A 55 -6.03 -5.11 5.04
N ASP A 56 -6.51 -6.03 5.88
CA ASP A 56 -6.23 -6.04 7.31
C ASP A 56 -4.77 -6.36 7.63
N GLU A 57 -4.08 -7.13 6.78
CA GLU A 57 -2.64 -7.39 6.94
C GLU A 57 -1.83 -6.12 6.67
N LEU A 58 -2.19 -5.37 5.62
CA LEU A 58 -1.58 -4.07 5.32
C LEU A 58 -1.86 -3.05 6.42
N ARG A 59 -3.10 -3.00 6.91
CA ARG A 59 -3.49 -2.11 8.00
C ARG A 59 -2.74 -2.43 9.29
N ALA A 60 -2.61 -3.71 9.63
CA ALA A 60 -1.84 -4.15 10.80
C ALA A 60 -0.36 -3.77 10.66
N ALA A 61 0.24 -4.02 9.49
CA ALA A 61 1.64 -3.66 9.23
C ALA A 61 1.89 -2.15 9.27
N ALA A 62 0.91 -1.34 8.87
CA ALA A 62 0.95 0.12 8.99
C ALA A 62 0.64 0.63 10.41
N GLY A 63 0.34 -0.25 11.38
CA GLY A 63 -0.06 0.15 12.73
C GLY A 63 -1.39 0.92 12.76
N GLY A 64 -2.33 0.53 11.90
CA GLY A 64 -3.62 1.20 11.72
C GLY A 64 -3.60 2.42 10.79
N ARG A 65 -2.42 2.88 10.35
CA ARG A 65 -2.23 4.13 9.59
C ARG A 65 -2.20 3.89 8.08
N LEU A 66 -3.21 3.19 7.59
CA LEU A 66 -3.43 2.92 6.17
C LEU A 66 -4.58 3.77 5.65
N ALA A 67 -4.31 4.61 4.66
CA ALA A 67 -5.30 5.41 3.95
C ALA A 67 -5.43 4.94 2.49
N LEU A 68 -6.65 4.54 2.11
CA LEU A 68 -7.00 4.09 0.77
C LEU A 68 -8.00 5.04 0.14
N GLY A 69 -7.72 5.54 -1.06
CA GLY A 69 -8.62 6.41 -1.80
C GLY A 69 -8.41 6.31 -3.32
N ASP A 70 -9.40 6.73 -4.11
CA ASP A 70 -9.29 6.77 -5.57
C ASP A 70 -8.42 7.97 -6.05
N GLY A 71 -8.05 8.85 -5.13
CA GLY A 71 -7.07 9.91 -5.33
C GLY A 71 -6.51 10.46 -4.01
N LEU A 72 -5.48 11.30 -4.11
CA LEU A 72 -4.83 11.90 -2.94
C LEU A 72 -5.80 12.68 -2.06
N ALA A 73 -6.71 13.47 -2.64
CA ALA A 73 -7.69 14.25 -1.88
C ALA A 73 -8.61 13.39 -1.01
N GLU A 74 -9.07 12.26 -1.54
CA GLU A 74 -9.90 11.31 -0.79
C GLU A 74 -9.08 10.60 0.28
N ALA A 75 -7.85 10.16 -0.04
CA ALA A 75 -6.96 9.53 0.93
C ALA A 75 -6.65 10.48 2.11
N PHE A 76 -6.35 11.75 1.84
CA PHE A 76 -6.15 12.77 2.88
C PHE A 76 -7.39 13.01 3.74
N ALA A 77 -8.60 12.92 3.18
CA ALA A 77 -9.84 13.04 3.96
C ALA A 77 -10.03 11.91 4.98
N THR A 78 -9.34 10.79 4.82
CA THR A 78 -9.40 9.65 5.77
C THR A 78 -8.43 9.76 6.94
N LEU A 79 -7.56 10.78 6.97
CA LEU A 79 -6.56 11.01 8.03
C LEU A 79 -7.09 11.77 9.26
N GLY A 80 -8.42 11.82 9.43
CA GLY A 80 -9.11 12.56 10.50
C GLY A 80 -8.95 11.97 11.89
#